data_AF-A0A358XQ04-F1
#
_entry.id   AF-A0A358XQ04-F1
#
_cell.length_a   1.000
_cell.length_b   1.000
_cell.length_c   1.000
_cell.angle_alpha   90.00
_cell.angle_beta   90.00
_cell.angle_gamma   90.00
#
_symmetry.space_group_name_H-M   'P 1'
#
loop_
_entity.id
_entity.type
_entity.pdbx_description
1 polymer ?
#
loop_
_entity_poly.entity_id
_entity_poly.type
_entity_poly.pdbx_seq_one_letter_code
_entity_poly.pdbx_strand_id
1 'polypeptide(L)' 'MRLLKSKSDQELIQMYVGGQESGLEALLNRYKSKIYTSIYMKVKDEYLAEDIFQ' A
#
# COMPACT_ATOMS: atom_id res chain seq x y z
N MET A 1 -12.06 -7.01 -10.24
CA MET A 1 -10.84 -6.33 -9.76
C MET A 1 -10.34 -5.15 -10.62
N ARG A 2 -10.76 -4.93 -11.88
CA ARG A 2 -10.30 -3.77 -12.69
C ARG A 2 -10.79 -2.39 -12.19
N LEU A 3 -11.95 -2.32 -11.53
CA LEU A 3 -12.57 -1.06 -11.07
C LEU A 3 -11.80 -0.34 -9.97
N LEU A 4 -11.04 -1.06 -9.12
CA LEU A 4 -10.27 -0.44 -8.04
C LEU A 4 -8.98 0.22 -8.57
N LYS A 5 -8.40 -0.29 -9.66
CA LYS A 5 -7.20 0.29 -10.27
C LYS A 5 -7.44 1.68 -10.87
N SER A 6 -8.66 1.98 -11.29
CA SER A 6 -9.03 3.29 -11.88
C SER A 6 -9.50 4.32 -10.86
N LYS A 7 -9.68 3.94 -9.58
CA LYS A 7 -10.05 4.88 -8.52
C LYS A 7 -8.87 5.74 -8.08
N SER A 8 -9.14 7.01 -7.82
CA SER A 8 -8.18 7.92 -7.18
C SER A 8 -7.84 7.46 -5.77
N ASP A 9 -6.70 7.91 -5.24
CA ASP A 9 -6.32 7.57 -3.86
C ASP A 9 -7.35 8.07 -2.85
N GLN A 10 -7.92 9.26 -3.09
CA GLN A 10 -8.95 9.84 -2.24
C GLN A 10 -10.20 8.96 -2.19
N GLU A 11 -10.66 8.42 -3.33
CA GLU A 11 -11.78 7.48 -3.35
C GLU A 11 -11.47 6.18 -2.59
N LEU A 12 -10.26 5.64 -2.75
CA LEU A 12 -9.83 4.43 -2.05
C LEU A 12 -9.75 4.63 -0.53
N ILE A 13 -9.29 5.81 -0.09
CA ILE A 13 -9.28 6.21 1.32
C ILE A 13 -10.71 6.31 1.86
N GLN A 14 -11.62 6.98 1.14
CA GLN A 14 -13.02 7.09 1.55
C GLN A 14 -13.70 5.71 1.63
N MET A 15 -13.39 4.79 0.71
CA MET A 15 -13.86 3.40 0.78
C MET A 15 -13.36 2.70 2.05
N TYR A 16 -12.08 2.83 2.38
CA TYR A 16 -11.52 2.24 3.60
C TYR A 16 -12.14 2.82 4.87
N VAL A 17 -12.25 4.15 4.95
CA VAL A 17 -12.92 4.83 6.08
C VAL A 17 -14.40 4.42 6.19
N GLY A 18 -15.04 4.15 5.06
CA GLY A 18 -16.40 3.59 4.99
C GLY A 18 -16.50 2.09 5.31
N GLY A 19 -15.42 1.44 5.76
CA GLY A 19 -15.39 0.04 6.17
C GLY A 19 -15.06 -0.96 5.06
N GLN A 20 -14.72 -0.51 3.85
CA GLN A 20 -14.30 -1.40 2.77
C GLN A 20 -12.78 -1.55 2.73
N GLU A 21 -12.26 -2.62 3.34
CA GLU A 21 -10.82 -2.94 3.41
C GLU A 21 -10.12 -2.98 2.04
N SER A 22 -10.86 -3.34 0.99
CA SER A 22 -10.34 -3.35 -0.39
C SER A 22 -9.80 -1.99 -0.87
N GLY A 23 -10.25 -0.88 -0.27
CA GLY A 23 -9.70 0.45 -0.52
C GLY A 23 -8.24 0.56 -0.07
N LEU A 24 -7.95 0.11 1.14
CA LEU A 24 -6.60 0.08 1.70
C LEU A 24 -5.72 -0.93 0.95
N GLU A 25 -6.23 -2.13 0.67
CA GLU A 25 -5.50 -3.15 -0.09
C GLU A 25 -5.07 -2.62 -1.48
N ALA A 26 -5.95 -1.87 -2.16
CA ALA A 26 -5.64 -1.26 -3.45
C ALA A 26 -4.55 -0.18 -3.33
N LEU A 27 -4.56 0.62 -2.27
CA LEU A 27 -3.52 1.62 -1.99
C LEU A 27 -2.17 0.96 -1.69
N LEU A 28 -2.15 -0.05 -0.81
CA LEU A 28 -0.95 -0.80 -0.46
C LEU A 28 -0.34 -1.45 -1.70
N ASN A 29 -1.14 -2.14 -2.51
CA ASN A 29 -0.65 -2.73 -3.76
C ASN A 29 -0.14 -1.69 -4.76
N ARG A 30 -0.76 -0.51 -4.83
CA ARG A 30 -0.34 0.58 -5.72
C ARG A 30 1.02 1.17 -5.30
N TYR A 31 1.28 1.26 -4.00
CA TYR A 31 2.46 1.91 -3.45
C TYR A 31 3.53 0.95 -2.91
N LYS A 32 3.27 -0.37 -2.95
CA LYS A 32 4.14 -1.43 -2.43
C LYS A 32 5.61 -1.21 -2.75
N SER A 33 5.96 -1.07 -4.04
CA SER A 33 7.36 -0.92 -4.44
C SER A 33 8.01 0.35 -3.88
N LYS A 34 7.29 1.48 -3.85
CA LYS A 34 7.83 2.74 -3.32
C LYS A 34 8.05 2.66 -1.81
N ILE A 35 7.04 2.17 -1.07
CA ILE A 35 7.11 2.01 0.38
C ILE A 35 8.25 1.06 0.74
N TYR A 36 8.29 -0.12 0.11
CA TYR A 36 9.35 -1.11 0.35
C TYR A 36 10.75 -0.55 0.04
N THR A 37 10.91 0.14 -1.10
CA THR A 37 12.19 0.75 -1.47
C THR A 37 12.62 1.80 -0.44
N SER A 38 11.70 2.65 0.04
CA SER A 38 11.99 3.64 1.07
C SER A 38 12.42 3.00 2.39
N ILE A 39 11.76 1.91 2.82
CA ILE A 39 12.14 1.15 4.01
C ILE A 39 13.54 0.55 3.80
N TYR A 40 13.75 -0.20 2.70
CA TYR A 40 15.01 -0.84 2.41
C TYR A 40 16.18 0.16 2.33
N MET A 41 15.99 1.32 1.71
CA MET A 41 17.03 2.36 1.65
C MET A 41 17.41 2.90 3.05
N LYS A 42 16.50 2.83 4.02
CA LYS A 42 16.74 3.27 5.40
C LYS A 42 17.44 2.20 6.24
N VAL A 43 17.04 0.94 6.12
CA VAL A 43 17.54 -0.15 6.98
C VAL A 43 18.68 -0.96 6.34
N LYS A 44 18.72 -1.03 5.01
CA LYS A 44 19.70 -1.78 4.19
C LYS A 44 19.82 -3.27 4.53
N ASP A 45 18.74 -3.83 5.05
CA ASP A 45 18.60 -5.24 5.39
C ASP A 45 17.26 -5.73 4.84
N GLU A 46 17.28 -6.84 4.10
CA GLU A 46 16.10 -7.35 3.40
C GLU A 46 15.06 -7.92 4.38
N TYR A 47 15.50 -8.73 5.35
CA TYR A 47 14.60 -9.33 6.35
C TYR A 47 13.96 -8.25 7.22
N LEU A 48 14.74 -7.28 7.69
CA LEU A 48 14.21 -6.16 8.48
C LEU A 48 13.29 -5.26 7.65
N ALA A 49 13.56 -5.09 6.35
CA ALA A 49 12.69 -4.32 5.47
C ALA A 49 11.36 -5.04 5.21
N GLU A 50 11.37 -6.36 5.04
CA GLU A 50 10.17 -7.17 4.94
C GLU A 50 9.35 -7.12 6.23
N ASP A 51 9.98 -7.29 7.40
CA ASP A 51 9.30 -7.25 8.69
C ASP A 51 8.66 -5.88 8.99
N ILE A 52 9.26 -4.77 8.53
CA ILE A 52 8.68 -3.42 8.67
C ILE A 52 7.58 -3.17 7.63
N PHE A 53 7.69 -3.79 6.46
CA PHE A 53 6.70 -3.63 5.40
C PHE A 53 5.41 -4.41 5.67
N GLN A 54 5.52 -5.56 6.34
CA GLN A 54 4.39 -6.36 6.83
C GLN A 54 3.57 -5.59 7.88
#